data_AF-A0A2P6NSZ9-F1
#
_entry.id   AF-A0A2P6NSZ9-F1
#
_cell.length_a   1.000
_cell.length_b   1.000
_cell.length_c   1.000
_cell.angle_alpha   90.00
_cell.angle_beta   90.00
_cell.angle_gamma   90.00
#
_symmetry.space_group_name_H-M   'P 1'
#
loop_
_entity.id
_entity.type
_entity.pdbx_description
1 polymer ?
#
loop_
_entity_poly.entity_id
_entity_poly.type
_entity_poly.pdbx_seq_one_letter_code
_entity_poly.pdbx_strand_id
1 'polypeptide(L)'
;MDQQPHRLLSIVLTIVKSVRHSGICIVVSSVQKTTTDPFIISTLEVHCPHIVFKHSVANEVKPPQQRGLRGLRICVSANGVLFKNRQSPQDNFVEISQEIAALLRLVGQNDVYIITRVDTDEEEKKINRLLDETGVLWAGMNPNKVLFCSTEKGKVHMARQLDLQLYIDDNYEVISDLRPFVPQLLHVSEQLPTQAEQNVSVSKALSDFVHSFPR
;
A
#
# COMPACT_ATOMS: atom_id res chain seq x y z
N MET A 1 -43.46 -23.63 -32.86
CA MET A 1 -42.34 -23.22 -33.73
C MET A 1 -41.89 -21.86 -33.23
N ASP A 2 -41.21 -21.75 -32.09
CA ASP A 2 -39.99 -22.44 -31.64
C ASP A 2 -38.77 -22.04 -32.49
N GLN A 3 -38.05 -21.00 -32.04
CA GLN A 3 -36.62 -21.06 -31.73
C GLN A 3 -36.09 -19.69 -31.25
N GLN A 4 -35.46 -19.74 -30.07
CA GLN A 4 -34.70 -18.68 -29.40
C GLN A 4 -33.36 -18.38 -30.10
N PRO A 5 -32.73 -17.22 -29.84
CA PRO A 5 -31.28 -17.14 -29.77
C PRO A 5 -30.82 -17.31 -28.31
N HIS A 6 -30.28 -18.51 -28.03
CA HIS A 6 -29.52 -18.79 -26.82
C HIS A 6 -28.12 -18.14 -26.87
N ARG A 7 -27.62 -17.79 -25.67
CA ARG A 7 -26.22 -17.67 -25.23
C ARG A 7 -25.50 -16.32 -25.37
N LEU A 8 -25.88 -15.37 -24.51
CA LEU A 8 -24.94 -14.46 -23.84
C LEU A 8 -25.29 -14.41 -22.35
N LEU A 9 -25.23 -15.56 -21.70
CA LEU A 9 -25.62 -15.76 -20.30
C LEU A 9 -24.46 -16.42 -19.54
N SER A 10 -23.40 -15.63 -19.33
CA SER A 10 -22.35 -15.91 -18.35
C SER A 10 -21.40 -14.71 -18.29
N ILE A 11 -20.89 -14.39 -17.09
CA ILE A 11 -19.91 -13.33 -16.75
C ILE A 11 -20.49 -12.02 -16.15
N VAL A 12 -21.62 -12.04 -15.43
CA VAL A 12 -21.95 -10.90 -14.52
C VAL A 12 -22.27 -11.33 -13.09
N LEU A 13 -22.04 -12.60 -12.71
CA LEU A 13 -22.41 -13.07 -11.38
C LEU A 13 -21.35 -13.93 -10.71
N THR A 14 -20.18 -13.36 -10.38
CA THR A 14 -19.26 -14.00 -9.42
C THR A 14 -18.37 -12.99 -8.67
N ILE A 15 -18.94 -11.92 -8.08
CA ILE A 15 -18.29 -11.23 -6.94
C ILE A 15 -19.37 -10.71 -5.97
N VAL A 16 -20.22 -11.60 -5.43
CA VAL A 16 -21.09 -11.26 -4.27
C VAL A 16 -21.05 -12.36 -3.20
N LYS A 17 -20.02 -13.19 -3.19
CA LYS A 17 -19.78 -14.12 -2.08
C LYS A 17 -18.39 -13.92 -1.52
N SER A 18 -18.37 -13.34 -0.32
CA SER A 18 -17.33 -13.48 0.70
C SER A 18 -16.51 -12.23 1.02
N VAL A 19 -17.14 -11.28 1.73
CA VAL A 19 -16.49 -10.62 2.89
C VAL A 19 -17.59 -10.30 3.92
N ARG A 20 -17.95 -11.27 4.76
CA ARG A 20 -18.89 -11.08 5.89
C ARG A 20 -18.20 -11.08 7.27
N HIS A 21 -16.92 -10.76 7.34
CA HIS A 21 -16.19 -10.78 8.62
C HIS A 21 -15.45 -9.52 9.05
N SER A 22 -15.68 -8.36 8.42
CA SER A 22 -15.00 -7.11 8.82
C SER A 22 -15.85 -5.84 8.71
N GLY A 23 -17.18 -5.95 8.64
CA GLY A 23 -18.06 -4.78 8.63
C GLY A 23 -18.05 -3.96 7.33
N ILE A 24 -17.47 -4.51 6.26
CA ILE A 24 -17.42 -3.88 4.94
C ILE A 24 -18.63 -4.36 4.13
N CYS A 25 -19.58 -3.47 3.87
CA CYS A 25 -20.69 -3.72 2.95
C CYS A 25 -20.30 -3.23 1.54
N ILE A 26 -20.09 -4.16 0.61
CA ILE A 26 -19.93 -3.84 -0.82
C ILE A 26 -21.27 -4.11 -1.50
N VAL A 27 -21.93 -3.06 -1.97
CA VAL A 27 -23.17 -3.17 -2.77
C VAL A 27 -22.80 -2.90 -4.22
N VAL A 28 -22.92 -3.92 -5.07
CA VAL A 28 -22.74 -3.78 -6.52
C VAL A 28 -24.12 -3.72 -7.16
N SER A 29 -24.45 -2.59 -7.75
CA SER A 29 -25.69 -2.41 -8.52
C SER A 29 -25.38 -2.58 -10.01
N SER A 30 -25.86 -3.69 -10.57
CA SER A 30 -26.10 -4.04 -11.98
C SER A 30 -25.36 -3.29 -13.10
N VAL A 31 -24.66 -4.03 -13.97
CA VAL A 31 -24.09 -3.54 -15.24
C VAL A 31 -25.09 -3.82 -16.38
N GLN A 32 -25.44 -2.79 -17.15
CA GLN A 32 -26.11 -2.98 -18.45
C GLN A 32 -25.21 -2.50 -19.59
N LYS A 33 -25.13 -3.31 -20.66
CA LYS A 33 -24.51 -2.93 -21.93
C LYS A 33 -25.57 -2.38 -22.86
N THR A 34 -25.37 -1.18 -23.41
CA THR A 34 -26.08 -0.74 -24.63
C THR A 34 -25.11 -0.71 -25.80
N THR A 35 -25.58 -1.25 -26.91
CA THR A 35 -24.89 -1.33 -28.20
C THR A 35 -25.11 -0.03 -28.95
N THR A 36 -24.29 0.99 -28.67
CA THR A 36 -23.92 2.12 -29.55
C THR A 36 -23.26 3.19 -28.67
N ASP A 37 -22.03 3.56 -29.02
CA ASP A 37 -21.09 4.47 -28.34
C ASP A 37 -20.24 3.88 -27.19
N PRO A 38 -18.90 4.04 -27.25
CA PRO A 38 -18.00 3.65 -26.17
C PRO A 38 -17.98 4.72 -25.07
N PHE A 39 -17.87 4.27 -23.83
CA PHE A 39 -17.73 5.04 -22.58
C PHE A 39 -19.02 5.51 -21.89
N ILE A 40 -19.54 4.70 -20.96
CA ILE A 40 -19.92 5.11 -19.58
C ILE A 40 -19.78 3.88 -18.66
N ILE A 41 -18.92 3.95 -17.64
CA ILE A 41 -18.98 3.06 -16.46
C ILE A 41 -19.68 3.86 -15.35
N SER A 42 -20.84 3.40 -14.92
CA SER A 42 -21.58 4.02 -13.82
C SER A 42 -20.94 3.68 -12.47
N THR A 43 -20.81 4.72 -11.65
CA THR A 43 -20.18 4.86 -10.34
C THR A 43 -20.29 3.65 -9.40
N LEU A 44 -19.15 3.23 -8.83
CA LEU A 44 -19.07 2.36 -7.66
C LEU A 44 -19.04 3.24 -6.40
N GLU A 45 -20.14 3.35 -5.67
CA GLU A 45 -20.14 4.04 -4.38
C GLU A 45 -19.71 3.07 -3.27
N VAL A 46 -18.45 3.19 -2.84
CA VAL A 46 -17.94 2.51 -1.64
C VAL A 46 -18.19 3.43 -0.46
N HIS A 47 -19.17 3.09 0.37
CA HIS A 47 -19.43 3.84 1.59
C HIS A 47 -18.54 3.30 2.73
N CYS A 48 -17.35 3.88 2.85
CA CYS A 48 -16.50 3.76 4.03
C CYS A 48 -16.67 5.03 4.88
N PRO A 49 -17.06 4.97 6.16
CA PRO A 49 -17.27 6.16 6.98
C PRO A 49 -16.00 7.02 7.20
N HIS A 50 -14.82 6.56 6.73
CA HIS A 50 -13.56 7.31 6.81
C HIS A 50 -12.93 7.69 5.47
N ILE A 51 -13.44 7.24 4.33
CA ILE A 51 -12.84 7.54 3.01
C ILE A 51 -13.93 7.73 1.97
N VAL A 52 -14.12 8.97 1.51
CA VAL A 52 -15.02 9.29 0.39
C VAL A 52 -14.18 9.30 -0.88
N PHE A 53 -14.25 8.25 -1.68
CA PHE A 53 -13.75 8.27 -3.06
C PHE A 53 -14.82 8.89 -3.96
N LYS A 54 -14.55 10.08 -4.51
CA LYS A 54 -15.29 10.61 -5.66
C LYS A 54 -14.53 10.21 -6.92
N HIS A 55 -15.07 9.29 -7.70
CA HIS A 55 -14.60 9.07 -9.07
C HIS A 55 -15.00 10.27 -9.94
N SER A 56 -14.03 11.09 -10.34
CA SER A 56 -14.18 12.08 -11.41
C SER A 56 -13.66 11.48 -12.71
N VAL A 57 -14.50 11.53 -13.75
CA VAL A 57 -14.16 11.19 -15.13
C VAL A 57 -12.92 11.99 -15.57
N ALA A 58 -12.07 11.33 -16.35
CA ALA A 58 -10.76 11.78 -16.82
C ALA A 58 -10.75 13.24 -17.31
N ASN A 59 -10.35 14.13 -16.41
CA ASN A 59 -9.39 15.18 -16.70
C ASN A 59 -8.14 14.83 -15.88
N GLU A 60 -6.95 15.26 -16.28
CA GLU A 60 -5.74 15.11 -15.48
C GLU A 60 -5.94 15.78 -14.11
N VAL A 61 -6.48 15.02 -13.14
CA VAL A 61 -6.64 15.46 -11.77
C VAL A 61 -5.26 15.34 -11.15
N LYS A 62 -4.56 16.48 -11.04
CA LYS A 62 -3.35 16.58 -10.23
C LYS A 62 -3.64 15.93 -8.86
N PRO A 63 -2.75 15.07 -8.36
CA PRO A 63 -2.94 14.45 -7.05
C PRO A 63 -3.25 15.54 -6.01
N PRO A 64 -4.15 15.25 -5.05
CA PRO A 64 -4.64 16.25 -4.11
C PRO A 64 -3.47 17.02 -3.48
N GLN A 65 -3.51 18.36 -3.60
CA GLN A 65 -2.47 19.22 -3.04
C GLN A 65 -2.36 18.99 -1.53
N GLN A 66 -1.12 18.83 -1.09
CA GLN A 66 -0.72 18.41 0.25
C GLN A 66 -1.45 19.21 1.34
N ARG A 67 -2.23 18.53 2.18
CA ARG A 67 -2.65 19.07 3.47
C ARG A 67 -1.41 19.11 4.36
N GLY A 68 -1.10 20.27 4.95
CA GLY A 68 0.01 20.43 5.89
C GLY A 68 0.00 19.32 6.94
N LEU A 69 1.12 18.59 7.03
CA LEU A 69 1.27 17.34 7.76
C LEU A 69 1.06 17.56 9.26
N ARG A 70 0.01 16.96 9.84
CA ARG A 70 -0.28 16.96 11.27
C ARG A 70 0.09 15.65 11.97
N GLY A 71 0.98 14.84 11.38
CA GLY A 71 1.34 13.52 11.91
C GLY A 71 2.84 13.23 11.84
N LEU A 72 3.20 12.02 12.25
CA LEU A 72 4.59 11.61 12.36
C LEU A 72 5.24 11.46 10.98
N ARG A 73 6.56 11.67 10.88
CA ARG A 73 7.35 11.26 9.71
C ARG A 73 7.70 9.79 9.85
N ILE A 74 7.10 8.97 9.01
CA ILE A 74 7.21 7.51 9.05
C ILE A 74 7.82 7.04 7.73
N CYS A 75 8.78 6.11 7.79
CA CYS A 75 9.28 5.43 6.62
C CYS A 75 8.98 3.94 6.69
N VAL A 76 8.54 3.37 5.56
CA VAL A 76 8.22 1.96 5.43
C VAL A 76 9.04 1.36 4.28
N SER A 77 9.74 0.26 4.52
CA SER A 77 10.35 -0.52 3.44
C SER A 77 9.28 -1.17 2.57
N ALA A 78 9.43 -1.17 1.25
CA ALA A 78 8.46 -1.84 0.38
C ALA A 78 8.62 -3.36 0.40
N ASN A 79 9.79 -3.85 0.01
CA ASN A 79 10.12 -5.27 0.01
C ASN A 79 10.18 -5.82 1.44
N GLY A 80 9.63 -7.01 1.64
CA GLY A 80 9.62 -7.71 2.93
C GLY A 80 8.56 -7.23 3.91
N VAL A 81 7.98 -6.04 3.69
CA VAL A 81 6.92 -5.47 4.54
C VAL A 81 5.60 -5.32 3.77
N LEU A 82 5.59 -4.60 2.65
CA LEU A 82 4.39 -4.37 1.83
C LEU A 82 4.20 -5.45 0.76
N PHE A 83 5.33 -5.87 0.19
CA PHE A 83 5.41 -6.91 -0.84
C PHE A 83 6.19 -8.09 -0.29
N LYS A 84 5.82 -9.30 -0.71
CA LYS A 84 6.57 -10.51 -0.35
C LYS A 84 8.04 -10.37 -0.78
N ASN A 85 8.93 -10.87 0.08
CA ASN A 85 10.35 -10.93 -0.27
C ASN A 85 10.57 -11.77 -1.52
N ARG A 86 11.39 -11.20 -2.40
CA ARG A 86 11.76 -11.79 -3.67
C ARG A 86 12.87 -12.83 -3.46
N GLN A 87 12.75 -13.98 -4.11
CA GLN A 87 13.79 -15.02 -4.05
C GLN A 87 14.81 -14.87 -5.18
N SER A 88 14.38 -14.32 -6.33
CA SER A 88 15.21 -14.10 -7.52
C SER A 88 14.84 -12.79 -8.21
N PRO A 89 15.78 -12.08 -8.87
CA PRO A 89 15.51 -10.84 -9.60
C PRO A 89 14.35 -10.87 -10.60
N GLN A 90 14.00 -12.06 -11.09
CA GLN A 90 12.92 -12.22 -12.07
C GLN A 90 11.53 -12.39 -11.45
N ASP A 91 11.42 -12.64 -10.14
CA ASP A 91 10.11 -12.83 -9.52
C ASP A 91 9.31 -11.54 -9.53
N ASN A 92 8.00 -11.67 -9.69
CA ASN A 92 7.09 -10.55 -9.57
C ASN A 92 6.87 -10.21 -8.09
N PHE A 93 6.79 -8.92 -7.80
CA PHE A 93 6.32 -8.46 -6.49
C PHE A 93 4.86 -8.88 -6.30
N VAL A 94 4.58 -9.50 -5.17
CA VAL A 94 3.23 -9.89 -4.77
C VAL A 94 2.84 -9.04 -3.57
N GLU A 95 1.80 -8.22 -3.73
CA GLU A 95 1.24 -7.44 -2.64
C GLU A 95 0.66 -8.32 -1.53
N ILE A 96 0.75 -7.82 -0.32
CA ILE A 96 0.10 -8.40 0.85
C ILE A 96 -1.03 -7.45 1.23
N SER A 97 -2.28 -7.78 0.86
CA SER A 97 -3.40 -6.85 0.93
C SER A 97 -3.65 -6.26 2.34
N GLN A 98 -3.32 -7.02 3.40
CA GLN A 98 -3.42 -6.53 4.78
C GLN A 98 -2.39 -5.43 5.09
N GLU A 99 -1.20 -5.53 4.52
CA GLU A 99 -0.10 -4.57 4.72
C GLU A 99 -0.35 -3.30 3.91
N ILE A 100 -0.93 -3.42 2.71
CA ILE A 100 -1.42 -2.27 1.95
C ILE A 100 -2.53 -1.53 2.71
N ALA A 101 -3.49 -2.24 3.31
CA ALA A 101 -4.53 -1.61 4.14
C ALA A 101 -3.93 -0.90 5.37
N ALA A 102 -2.90 -1.47 5.98
CA ALA A 102 -2.17 -0.85 7.08
C ALA A 102 -1.42 0.42 6.63
N LEU A 103 -0.75 0.37 5.48
CA LEU A 103 -0.08 1.52 4.87
C LEU A 103 -1.05 2.66 4.58
N LEU A 104 -2.22 2.37 3.99
CA LEU A 104 -3.25 3.38 3.71
C LEU A 104 -3.71 4.10 4.99
N ARG A 105 -3.81 3.39 6.11
CA ARG A 105 -4.12 4.00 7.41
C ARG A 105 -3.01 4.94 7.88
N LEU A 106 -1.75 4.55 7.71
CA LEU A 106 -0.61 5.41 8.05
C LEU A 106 -0.59 6.68 7.18
N VAL A 107 -0.76 6.53 5.86
CA VAL A 107 -0.78 7.65 4.90
C VAL A 107 -1.90 8.65 5.22
N GLY A 108 -3.06 8.19 5.69
CA GLY A 108 -4.17 9.07 6.04
C GLY A 108 -3.94 9.98 7.24
N GLN A 109 -2.93 9.69 8.07
CA GLN A 109 -2.69 10.37 9.36
C GLN A 109 -1.28 10.97 9.49
N ASN A 110 -0.32 10.48 8.71
CA ASN A 110 1.11 10.73 8.91
C ASN A 110 1.80 11.19 7.61
N ASP A 111 3.03 11.70 7.76
CA ASP A 111 3.92 11.95 6.65
C ASP A 111 4.70 10.68 6.28
N VAL A 112 4.24 9.94 5.29
CA VAL A 112 4.81 8.63 4.94
C VAL A 112 5.80 8.72 3.77
N TYR A 113 6.94 8.08 3.97
CA TYR A 113 7.97 7.81 2.97
C TYR A 113 8.04 6.29 2.72
N ILE A 114 8.38 5.92 1.49
CA ILE A 114 8.72 4.54 1.15
C ILE A 114 10.18 4.54 0.69
N ILE A 115 11.00 3.69 1.30
CA ILE A 115 12.39 3.49 0.87
C ILE A 115 12.56 2.02 0.55
N THR A 116 13.05 1.67 -0.63
CA THR A 116 13.28 0.26 -0.94
C THR A 116 14.50 0.03 -1.81
N ARG A 117 15.12 -1.14 -1.61
CA ARG A 117 16.22 -1.56 -2.45
C ARG A 117 15.69 -2.19 -3.73
N VAL A 118 16.24 -1.76 -4.87
CA VAL A 118 15.99 -2.33 -6.19
C VAL A 118 17.33 -2.59 -6.88
N ASP A 119 17.39 -3.64 -7.68
CA ASP A 119 18.58 -4.01 -8.45
C ASP A 119 18.50 -3.50 -9.90
N THR A 120 17.31 -3.13 -10.39
CA THR A 120 17.07 -2.69 -11.79
C THR A 120 16.01 -1.58 -11.90
N ASP A 121 16.08 -0.79 -12.97
CA ASP A 121 15.07 0.24 -13.29
C ASP A 121 13.69 -0.39 -13.59
N GLU A 122 13.67 -1.63 -14.08
CA GLU A 122 12.44 -2.40 -14.30
C GLU A 122 11.72 -2.69 -12.97
N GLU A 123 12.45 -2.97 -11.90
CA GLU A 123 11.86 -3.16 -10.57
C GLU A 123 11.25 -1.87 -10.02
N GLU A 124 11.96 -0.75 -10.17
CA GLU A 124 11.45 0.57 -9.79
C GLU A 124 10.11 0.84 -10.47
N LYS A 125 10.03 0.61 -11.80
CA LYS A 125 8.78 0.77 -12.56
C LYS A 125 7.67 -0.17 -12.06
N LYS A 126 8.01 -1.42 -11.72
CA LYS A 126 7.03 -2.40 -11.19
C LYS A 126 6.49 -1.97 -9.83
N ILE A 127 7.35 -1.55 -8.90
CA ILE A 127 6.94 -1.11 -7.56
C ILE A 127 6.08 0.15 -7.66
N ASN A 128 6.49 1.13 -8.46
CA ASN A 128 5.70 2.33 -8.70
C ASN A 128 4.30 2.01 -9.26
N ARG A 129 4.22 1.09 -10.22
CA ARG A 129 2.94 0.64 -10.78
C ARG A 129 2.06 -0.04 -9.74
N LEU A 130 2.61 -0.92 -8.90
CA LEU A 130 1.85 -1.58 -7.83
C LEU A 130 1.35 -0.57 -6.79
N LEU A 131 2.16 0.42 -6.42
CA LEU A 131 1.74 1.48 -5.51
C LEU A 131 0.62 2.37 -6.08
N ASP A 132 0.59 2.55 -7.40
CA ASP A 132 -0.51 3.24 -8.08
C ASP A 132 -1.78 2.38 -8.11
N GLU A 133 -1.66 1.11 -8.52
CA GLU A 133 -2.77 0.14 -8.59
C GLU A 133 -3.42 -0.13 -7.22
N THR A 134 -2.65 -0.04 -6.12
CA THR A 134 -3.16 -0.20 -4.74
C THR A 134 -3.94 1.01 -4.21
N GLY A 135 -3.94 2.14 -4.91
CA GLY A 135 -4.64 3.34 -4.46
C GLY A 135 -3.88 4.18 -3.43
N VAL A 136 -2.64 3.82 -3.07
CA VAL A 136 -1.84 4.51 -2.02
C VAL A 136 -1.52 5.94 -2.41
N LEU A 137 -1.18 6.17 -3.68
CA LEU A 137 -0.94 7.52 -4.21
C LEU A 137 -2.22 8.38 -4.18
N TRP A 138 -3.36 7.76 -4.47
CA TRP A 138 -4.68 8.41 -4.43
C TRP A 138 -5.14 8.73 -3.00
N ALA A 139 -4.66 7.98 -2.01
CA ALA A 139 -4.91 8.22 -0.59
C ALA A 139 -4.16 9.44 -0.02
N GLY A 140 -3.32 10.10 -0.83
CA GLY A 140 -2.62 11.34 -0.46
C GLY A 140 -1.11 11.19 -0.25
N MET A 141 -0.54 10.01 -0.53
CA MET A 141 0.92 9.84 -0.53
C MET A 141 1.53 10.57 -1.73
N ASN A 142 2.56 11.39 -1.50
CA ASN A 142 3.28 12.07 -2.57
C ASN A 142 4.19 11.07 -3.32
N PRO A 143 4.06 10.90 -4.65
CA PRO A 143 4.94 10.01 -5.42
C PRO A 143 6.44 10.30 -5.23
N ASN A 144 6.81 11.56 -4.99
CA ASN A 144 8.22 11.96 -4.76
C ASN A 144 8.78 11.48 -3.41
N LYS A 145 7.97 10.80 -2.58
CA LYS A 145 8.38 10.20 -1.29
C LYS A 145 8.61 8.70 -1.40
N VAL A 146 8.53 8.14 -2.61
CA VAL A 146 8.98 6.78 -2.92
C VAL A 146 10.42 6.88 -3.40
N LEU A 147 11.36 6.38 -2.61
CA LEU A 147 12.80 6.48 -2.85
C LEU A 147 13.37 5.09 -3.08
N PHE A 148 14.25 4.99 -4.07
CA PHE A 148 14.89 3.76 -4.48
C PHE A 148 16.40 3.85 -4.26
N CYS A 149 17.02 2.73 -3.92
CA CYS A 149 18.48 2.61 -3.86
C CYS A 149 18.94 1.21 -4.23
N SER A 150 20.22 1.06 -4.59
CA SER A 150 20.80 -0.23 -4.97
C SER A 150 21.38 -1.04 -3.82
N THR A 151 21.49 -0.46 -2.61
CA THR A 151 22.13 -1.11 -1.45
C THR A 151 21.36 -0.86 -0.16
N GLU A 152 21.48 -1.79 0.80
CA GLU A 152 20.90 -1.64 2.14
C GLU A 152 21.44 -0.39 2.86
N LYS A 153 22.74 -0.11 2.72
CA LYS A 153 23.35 1.12 3.23
C LYS A 153 22.75 2.39 2.61
N GLY A 154 22.34 2.32 1.34
CA GLY A 154 21.59 3.39 0.69
C GLY A 154 20.31 3.75 1.44
N LYS A 155 19.57 2.74 1.94
CA LYS A 155 18.37 2.97 2.77
C LYS A 155 18.71 3.75 4.03
N VAL A 156 19.74 3.32 4.76
CA VAL A 156 20.23 3.99 5.98
C VAL A 156 20.61 5.44 5.69
N HIS A 157 21.37 5.70 4.62
CA HIS A 157 21.79 7.05 4.27
C HIS A 157 20.63 7.98 3.95
N MET A 158 19.65 7.52 3.17
CA MET A 158 18.46 8.31 2.84
C MET A 158 17.59 8.56 4.08
N ALA A 159 17.30 7.51 4.86
CA ALA A 159 16.47 7.61 6.06
C ALA A 159 17.00 8.64 7.07
N ARG A 160 18.33 8.73 7.24
CA ARG A 160 18.98 9.70 8.13
C ARG A 160 18.74 11.16 7.73
N GLN A 161 18.46 11.45 6.45
CA GLN A 161 18.22 12.82 5.98
C GLN A 161 16.74 13.25 6.13
N LEU A 162 15.84 12.33 6.46
CA LEU A 162 14.40 12.58 6.46
C LEU A 162 13.82 12.96 7.84
N ASP A 163 14.65 12.93 8.90
CA ASP A 163 14.24 13.23 10.28
C ASP A 163 13.00 12.42 10.69
N LEU A 164 13.10 11.11 10.50
CA LEU A 164 12.01 10.16 10.72
C LEU A 164 11.78 9.95 12.22
N GLN A 165 10.52 9.88 12.61
CA GLN A 165 10.13 9.45 13.97
C GLN A 165 9.96 7.94 14.08
N LEU A 166 9.58 7.28 12.97
CA LEU A 166 9.45 5.82 12.88
C LEU A 166 10.04 5.31 11.57
N TYR A 167 10.84 4.24 11.65
CA TYR A 167 11.32 3.51 10.48
C TYR A 167 10.97 2.02 10.60
N ILE A 168 10.43 1.45 9.52
CA ILE A 168 9.90 0.08 9.47
C ILE A 168 10.59 -0.70 8.35
N ASP A 169 11.18 -1.84 8.67
CA ASP A 169 11.96 -2.66 7.73
C ASP A 169 11.98 -4.13 8.17
N ASP A 170 12.16 -5.05 7.24
CA ASP A 170 12.33 -6.47 7.51
C ASP A 170 13.82 -6.84 7.72
N ASN A 171 14.75 -5.99 7.28
CA ASN A 171 16.18 -6.20 7.45
C ASN A 171 16.70 -5.64 8.77
N TYR A 172 17.11 -6.53 9.69
CA TYR A 172 17.66 -6.14 11.00
C TYR A 172 18.95 -5.32 10.92
N GLU A 173 19.79 -5.54 9.91
CA GLU A 173 21.05 -4.78 9.78
C GLU A 173 20.77 -3.30 9.56
N VAL A 174 19.76 -2.98 8.74
CA VAL A 174 19.32 -1.60 8.47
C VAL A 174 18.71 -0.98 9.73
N ILE A 175 17.91 -1.74 10.47
CA ILE A 175 17.33 -1.32 11.75
C ILE A 175 18.44 -1.00 12.77
N SER A 176 19.41 -1.89 12.91
CA SER A 176 20.55 -1.72 13.82
C SER A 176 21.38 -0.47 13.47
N ASP A 177 21.67 -0.25 12.19
CA ASP A 177 22.41 0.93 11.71
C ASP A 177 21.65 2.25 11.90
N LEU A 178 20.31 2.22 11.90
CA LEU A 178 19.44 3.38 12.11
C LEU A 178 19.15 3.69 13.58
N ARG A 179 19.49 2.77 14.49
CA ARG A 179 19.21 2.87 15.92
C ARG A 179 19.57 4.21 16.58
N PRO A 180 20.75 4.81 16.33
CA PRO A 180 21.10 6.07 16.99
C PRO A 180 20.46 7.30 16.34
N PHE A 181 19.76 7.15 15.21
CA PHE A 181 19.21 8.27 14.43
C PHE A 181 17.69 8.35 14.46
N VAL A 182 17.00 7.22 14.67
CA VAL A 182 15.53 7.16 14.62
C VAL A 182 14.96 6.83 16.01
N PRO A 183 14.03 7.65 16.55
CA PRO A 183 13.47 7.45 17.88
C PRO A 183 12.74 6.13 18.07
N GLN A 184 12.07 5.62 17.02
CA GLN A 184 11.36 4.36 17.06
C GLN A 184 11.65 3.54 15.80
N LEU A 185 11.94 2.27 15.99
CA LEU A 185 12.21 1.32 14.92
C LEU A 185 11.27 0.13 15.06
N LEU A 186 10.75 -0.33 13.92
CA LEU A 186 9.99 -1.57 13.85
C LEU A 186 10.70 -2.55 12.93
N HIS A 187 11.16 -3.65 13.50
CA HIS A 187 11.63 -4.79 12.72
C HIS A 187 10.46 -5.73 12.43
N VAL A 188 10.15 -5.93 11.16
CA VAL A 188 9.12 -6.87 10.71
C VAL A 188 9.76 -8.25 10.53
N SER A 189 9.47 -9.17 11.43
CA SER A 189 10.07 -10.51 11.43
C SER A 189 9.17 -11.52 12.13
N GLU A 190 9.14 -12.75 11.61
CA GLU A 190 8.52 -13.89 12.30
C GLU A 190 9.32 -14.33 13.53
N GLN A 191 10.62 -14.03 13.55
CA GLN A 191 11.54 -14.44 14.60
C GLN A 191 11.57 -13.38 15.71
N LEU A 192 11.40 -13.85 16.94
CA LEU A 192 11.59 -13.02 18.13
C LEU A 192 13.06 -12.58 18.20
N PRO A 193 13.34 -11.30 18.49
CA PRO A 193 14.71 -10.82 18.60
C PRO A 193 15.39 -11.53 19.76
N THR A 194 16.66 -11.90 19.58
CA THR A 194 17.46 -12.53 20.64
C THR A 194 17.77 -11.56 21.77
N GLN A 195 17.71 -10.25 21.52
CA GLN A 195 17.93 -9.19 22.50
C GLN A 195 16.90 -8.07 22.30
N ALA A 196 16.28 -7.64 23.40
CA ALA A 196 15.38 -6.49 23.40
C ALA A 196 16.20 -5.20 23.45
N GLU A 197 15.99 -4.31 22.47
CA GLU A 197 16.62 -3.00 22.43
C GLU A 197 15.60 -1.90 22.70
N GLN A 198 16.02 -0.82 23.37
CA GLN A 198 15.10 0.16 23.97
C GLN A 198 14.18 0.89 22.96
N ASN A 199 14.63 1.10 21.72
CA ASN A 199 13.87 1.77 20.66
C ASN A 199 13.50 0.86 19.48
N VAL A 200 13.72 -0.45 19.58
CA VAL A 200 13.39 -1.42 18.53
C VAL A 200 12.25 -2.31 18.99
N SER A 201 11.10 -2.15 18.35
CA SER A 201 9.96 -3.05 18.47
C SER A 201 10.03 -4.13 17.41
N VAL A 202 9.47 -5.30 17.69
CA VAL A 202 9.35 -6.39 16.71
C VAL A 202 7.90 -6.78 16.55
N SER A 203 7.46 -6.94 15.30
CA SER A 203 6.14 -7.42 14.94
C SER A 203 6.25 -8.39 13.79
N LYS A 204 5.31 -9.35 13.70
CA LYS A 204 5.26 -10.29 12.57
C LYS A 204 4.77 -9.64 11.28
N ALA A 205 3.97 -8.58 11.43
CA ALA A 205 3.35 -7.86 10.33
C ALA A 205 3.23 -6.37 10.66
N LEU A 206 3.22 -5.53 9.63
CA LEU A 206 2.96 -4.10 9.78
C LEU A 206 1.49 -3.88 10.20
N SER A 207 0.57 -4.67 9.67
CA SER A 207 -0.85 -4.66 10.02
C SER A 207 -1.07 -4.83 11.53
N ASP A 208 -0.43 -5.80 12.18
CA ASP A 208 -0.52 -6.01 13.63
C ASP A 208 -0.05 -4.79 14.43
N PHE A 209 1.05 -4.17 14.00
CA PHE A 209 1.60 -2.98 14.64
C PHE A 209 0.68 -1.75 14.47
N VAL A 210 0.11 -1.54 13.28
CA VAL A 210 -0.78 -0.38 13.03
C VAL A 210 -2.11 -0.47 13.80
N HIS A 211 -2.49 -1.65 14.31
CA HIS A 211 -3.62 -1.76 15.24
C HIS A 211 -3.32 -1.22 16.63
N SER A 212 -2.07 -1.32 17.10
CA SER A 212 -1.62 -0.81 18.40
C SER A 212 -1.03 0.59 18.32
N PHE A 213 -0.73 1.08 17.11
CA PHE A 213 -0.15 2.40 16.88
C PHE A 213 -1.12 3.52 17.29
N PRO A 214 -0.70 4.46 18.17
CA PRO A 214 -1.55 5.55 18.64
C PRO A 214 -1.98 6.47 17.49
N ARG A 215 -3.20 7.02 17.59
CA ARG A 215 -3.81 7.93 16.62
C ARG A 215 -3.43 9.38 16.86
#